data_AF-A0AAE3HLE2-F1
#
_entry.id   AF-A0AAE3HLE2-F1
#
_cell.length_a   1.000
_cell.length_b   1.000
_cell.length_c   1.000
_cell.angle_alpha   90.00
_cell.angle_beta   90.00
_cell.angle_gamma   90.00
#
_symmetry.space_group_name_H-M   'P 1'
#
loop_
_entity.id
_entity.type
_entity.pdbx_description
1 polymer ?
#
loop_
_entity_poly.entity_id
_entity_poly.type
_entity_poly.pdbx_seq_one_letter_code
_entity_poly.pdbx_strand_id
1 'polypeptide(L)'
;MKKQQSGFTLIELVVVIVILGILAAVATPRFVNLTDDARQAVVDGVKGAFLSQAVVNLGSNQGADTCANVLADLIVEAPVTISGGADAGTLTVTHDDDNTITSTATISSDLCTGDV
;
A
#
# COMPACT_ATOMS: atom_id res chain seq x y z
N MET A 1 48.13 -2.95 -40.01
CA MET A 1 46.76 -2.79 -40.53
C MET A 1 45.98 -1.91 -39.56
N LYS A 2 45.57 -0.70 -39.94
CA LYS A 2 44.78 0.20 -39.06
C LYS A 2 43.32 -0.26 -39.09
N LYS A 3 42.79 -0.66 -37.93
CA LYS A 3 41.38 -1.06 -37.77
C LYS A 3 40.53 0.19 -37.98
N GLN A 4 39.68 0.19 -39.00
CA GLN A 4 38.71 1.26 -39.24
C GLN A 4 37.70 1.23 -38.07
N GLN A 5 37.64 2.32 -37.31
CA GLN A 5 36.68 2.47 -36.22
C GLN A 5 35.33 2.82 -36.86
N SER A 6 34.44 1.83 -36.93
CA SER A 6 33.07 2.03 -37.40
C SER A 6 32.33 2.87 -36.35
N GLY A 7 32.11 4.15 -36.65
CA GLY A 7 31.24 5.01 -35.85
C GLY A 7 29.78 4.58 -36.00
N PHE A 8 28.98 4.81 -34.96
CA PHE A 8 27.53 4.64 -35.01
C PHE A 8 26.92 5.70 -35.94
N THR A 9 25.92 5.33 -36.73
CA THR A 9 25.25 6.29 -37.63
C THR A 9 24.24 7.13 -36.85
N LEU A 10 24.04 8.39 -37.26
CA LEU A 10 23.01 9.26 -36.64
C LEU A 10 21.60 8.65 -36.78
N ILE A 11 21.33 7.96 -37.89
CA ILE A 11 20.04 7.33 -38.12
C ILE A 11 19.80 6.16 -37.16
N GLU A 12 20.82 5.36 -36.82
CA GLU A 12 20.67 4.29 -35.82
C GLU A 12 20.29 4.86 -34.45
N LEU A 13 20.91 5.96 -34.04
CA LEU A 13 20.60 6.58 -32.75
C LEU A 13 19.17 7.15 -32.73
N VAL A 14 18.70 7.74 -33.83
CA VAL A 14 17.32 8.24 -33.96
C VAL A 14 16.30 7.10 -33.91
N VAL A 15 16.55 6.00 -34.63
CA VAL A 15 15.64 4.85 -34.62
C VAL A 15 15.55 4.23 -33.23
N VAL A 16 16.66 4.14 -32.49
CA VAL A 16 16.66 3.59 -31.12
C VAL A 16 15.81 4.42 -30.17
N ILE A 17 15.95 5.75 -30.15
CA ILE A 17 15.13 6.59 -29.25
C ILE A 17 13.65 6.57 -29.64
N VAL A 18 13.32 6.41 -30.93
CA VAL A 18 11.93 6.24 -31.40
C VAL A 18 11.34 4.93 -30.89
N ILE A 19 12.08 3.82 -31.00
CA ILE A 19 11.63 2.52 -30.47
C ILE A 19 11.47 2.59 -28.95
N LEU A 20 12.45 3.14 -28.23
CA LEU A 20 12.37 3.31 -26.78
C LEU A 20 11.19 4.21 -26.37
N GLY A 21 10.89 5.24 -27.16
CA GLY A 21 9.73 6.12 -26.93
C GLY A 21 8.40 5.38 -27.05
N ILE A 22 8.23 4.52 -28.06
CA ILE A 22 7.01 3.72 -28.23
C ILE A 22 6.87 2.70 -27.09
N LEU A 23 7.96 2.01 -26.75
CA LEU A 23 7.97 1.04 -25.66
C LEU A 23 7.63 1.71 -24.32
N ALA A 24 8.19 2.89 -24.06
CA ALA A 24 7.88 3.67 -22.87
C ALA A 24 6.39 4.04 -22.81
N ALA A 25 5.83 4.58 -23.90
CA ALA A 25 4.42 5.00 -23.95
C ALA A 25 3.44 3.86 -23.64
N VAL A 26 3.75 2.62 -24.05
CA VAL A 26 2.91 1.44 -23.78
C VAL A 26 3.19 0.83 -22.40
N ALA A 27 4.43 0.89 -21.92
CA ALA A 27 4.82 0.30 -20.63
C ALA A 27 4.38 1.15 -19.43
N THR A 28 4.49 2.48 -19.51
CA THR A 28 4.16 3.41 -18.42
C THR A 28 2.76 3.19 -17.82
N PRO A 29 1.64 3.12 -18.58
CA PRO A 29 0.33 2.95 -17.97
C PRO A 29 0.20 1.62 -17.23
N ARG A 30 0.84 0.54 -17.71
CA ARG A 30 0.82 -0.75 -17.01
C ARG A 30 1.62 -0.71 -15.71
N PHE A 31 2.74 0.01 -15.70
CA PHE A 31 3.57 0.17 -14.52
C PHE A 31 2.85 0.96 -13.42
N VAL A 32 2.13 2.03 -13.77
CA VAL A 32 1.32 2.80 -12.81
C VAL A 32 0.24 1.93 -12.15
N ASN A 33 -0.57 1.22 -12.96
CA ASN A 33 -1.61 0.32 -12.43
C ASN A 33 -1.03 -0.77 -11.50
N LEU A 34 0.08 -1.40 -11.88
CA LEU A 34 0.74 -2.41 -11.03
C LEU A 34 1.22 -1.82 -9.70
N THR A 35 1.69 -0.57 -9.73
CA THR A 35 2.14 0.13 -8.51
C THR A 35 0.95 0.43 -7.60
N ASP A 36 -0.19 0.84 -8.16
CA ASP A 36 -1.43 1.07 -7.40
C ASP A 36 -1.98 -0.23 -6.81
N ASP A 37 -2.02 -1.32 -7.58
CA ASP A 37 -2.42 -2.65 -7.09
C ASP A 37 -1.51 -3.13 -5.94
N ALA A 38 -0.20 -2.91 -6.06
CA ALA A 38 0.76 -3.26 -5.02
C ALA A 38 0.52 -2.45 -3.74
N ARG A 39 0.27 -1.14 -3.85
CA ARG A 39 -0.06 -0.28 -2.71
C ARG A 39 -1.37 -0.72 -2.04
N GLN A 40 -2.41 -1.01 -2.84
CA GLN A 40 -3.68 -1.51 -2.33
C GLN A 40 -3.49 -2.83 -1.55
N ALA A 41 -2.67 -3.75 -2.04
CA ALA A 41 -2.36 -5.00 -1.35
C ALA A 41 -1.67 -4.78 0.00
N VAL A 42 -0.78 -3.78 0.13
CA VAL A 42 -0.17 -3.44 1.43
C VAL A 42 -1.20 -2.90 2.40
N VAL A 43 -2.05 -1.96 1.96
CA VAL A 43 -3.13 -1.40 2.78
C VAL A 43 -4.08 -2.50 3.26
N ASP A 44 -4.45 -3.44 2.40
CA ASP A 44 -5.30 -4.58 2.75
C ASP A 44 -4.60 -5.58 3.68
N GLY A 45 -3.30 -5.77 3.55
CA GLY A 45 -2.49 -6.58 4.47
C GLY A 45 -2.48 -6.01 5.89
N VAL A 46 -2.27 -4.71 6.02
CA VAL A 46 -2.31 -3.99 7.32
C VAL A 46 -3.71 -4.08 7.93
N LYS A 47 -4.76 -3.89 7.12
CA LYS A 47 -6.16 -4.08 7.54
C LYS A 47 -6.42 -5.49 8.08
N GLY A 48 -5.92 -6.53 7.40
CA GLY A 48 -6.06 -7.91 7.87
C GLY A 48 -5.32 -8.20 9.18
N ALA A 49 -4.14 -7.59 9.36
CA ALA A 49 -3.37 -7.69 10.61
C ALA A 49 -4.14 -7.06 11.78
N PHE A 50 -4.79 -5.91 11.55
CA PHE A 50 -5.62 -5.27 12.56
C PHE A 50 -6.81 -6.11 12.99
N LEU A 51 -7.59 -6.63 12.03
CA LEU A 51 -8.75 -7.48 12.33
C LEU A 51 -8.33 -8.74 13.13
N SER A 52 -7.18 -9.32 12.78
CA SER A 52 -6.63 -10.48 13.49
C SER A 52 -6.28 -10.14 14.94
N GLN A 53 -5.64 -9.00 15.19
CA GLN A 53 -5.32 -8.55 16.54
C GLN A 53 -6.57 -8.20 17.36
N ALA A 54 -7.58 -7.60 16.74
CA ALA A 54 -8.85 -7.33 17.39
C ALA A 54 -9.50 -8.64 17.89
N VAL A 55 -9.53 -9.69 17.07
CA VAL A 55 -10.09 -11.00 17.47
C VAL A 55 -9.28 -11.69 18.57
N VAL A 56 -7.95 -11.58 18.57
CA VAL A 56 -7.10 -12.16 19.64
C VAL A 56 -7.35 -11.47 20.98
N ASN A 57 -7.57 -10.16 20.98
CA ASN A 57 -7.82 -9.40 22.21
C ASN A 57 -9.16 -9.77 22.87
N LEU A 58 -10.20 -10.06 22.08
CA LEU A 58 -11.47 -10.59 22.59
C LEU A 58 -11.30 -11.89 23.38
N GLY A 59 -10.55 -12.84 22.83
CA GLY A 59 -10.35 -14.15 23.45
C GLY A 59 -9.53 -14.09 24.74
N SER A 60 -8.85 -12.96 24.98
CA SER A 60 -7.96 -12.75 26.13
C SER A 60 -8.67 -12.12 27.34
N ASN A 61 -9.99 -11.85 27.27
CA ASN A 61 -10.79 -11.21 28.33
C ASN A 61 -10.18 -9.89 28.86
N GLN A 62 -9.46 -9.16 28.01
CA GLN A 62 -9.03 -7.80 28.32
C GLN A 62 -10.23 -6.87 28.08
N GLY A 63 -11.09 -6.73 29.09
CA GLY A 63 -12.28 -5.89 29.00
C GLY A 63 -11.95 -4.44 28.61
N ALA A 64 -12.79 -3.84 27.77
CA ALA A 64 -12.91 -2.40 27.50
C ALA A 64 -11.66 -1.59 27.05
N ASP A 65 -10.62 -2.22 26.53
CA ASP A 65 -9.36 -1.57 26.06
C ASP A 65 -9.11 -1.68 24.54
N THR A 66 -10.16 -1.86 23.78
CA THR A 66 -10.25 -2.98 22.82
C THR A 66 -10.13 -2.61 21.35
N CYS A 67 -10.05 -1.33 21.03
CA CYS A 67 -9.78 -0.84 19.68
C CYS A 67 -8.69 0.23 19.67
N ALA A 68 -8.65 1.13 20.67
CA ALA A 68 -7.58 2.13 20.79
C ALA A 68 -6.19 1.50 21.06
N ASN A 69 -6.08 0.48 21.92
CA ASN A 69 -4.80 -0.18 22.18
C ASN A 69 -4.38 -1.11 21.03
N VAL A 70 -5.33 -1.71 20.31
CA VAL A 70 -5.05 -2.50 19.09
C VAL A 70 -4.46 -1.61 18.00
N LEU A 71 -4.98 -0.37 17.88
CA LEU A 71 -4.39 0.63 17.00
C LEU A 71 -2.99 1.07 17.46
N ALA A 72 -2.75 1.15 18.78
CA ALA A 72 -1.46 1.55 19.33
C ALA A 72 -0.37 0.48 19.17
N ASP A 73 -0.72 -0.81 19.10
CA ASP A 73 0.22 -1.92 18.91
C ASP A 73 0.58 -2.16 17.44
N LEU A 74 -0.24 -1.65 16.50
CA LEU A 74 0.02 -1.76 15.07
C LEU A 74 1.01 -0.68 14.60
N ILE A 75 2.30 -1.02 14.62
CA ILE A 75 3.37 -0.15 14.14
C ILE A 75 3.43 -0.21 12.61
N VAL A 76 3.24 0.94 11.95
CA VAL A 76 3.49 1.14 10.51
C VAL A 76 4.44 2.30 10.30
N GLU A 77 5.21 2.24 9.22
CA GLU A 77 6.14 3.30 8.80
C GLU A 77 5.67 3.95 7.50
N ALA A 78 6.14 5.17 7.25
CA ALA A 78 5.86 5.91 6.01
C ALA A 78 6.25 5.08 4.78
N PRO A 79 5.47 5.13 3.68
CA PRO A 79 4.33 6.02 3.43
C PRO A 79 2.97 5.52 3.97
N VAL A 80 2.94 4.46 4.78
CA VAL A 80 1.69 3.97 5.40
C VAL A 80 1.42 4.70 6.69
N THR A 81 0.19 5.19 6.84
CA THR A 81 -0.32 5.79 8.07
C THR A 81 -1.58 5.05 8.50
N ILE A 82 -1.77 5.00 9.81
CA ILE A 82 -2.95 4.42 10.44
C ILE A 82 -3.62 5.51 11.28
N SER A 83 -4.93 5.63 11.14
CA SER A 83 -5.77 6.47 11.98
C SER A 83 -6.98 5.67 12.45
N GLY A 84 -7.49 5.94 13.65
CA GLY A 84 -8.74 5.34 14.09
C GLY A 84 -9.58 6.22 14.99
N GLY A 85 -10.88 5.96 14.97
CA GLY A 85 -11.88 6.59 15.83
C GLY A 85 -12.23 5.68 17.01
N ALA A 86 -12.19 6.24 18.23
CA ALA A 86 -12.31 5.51 19.48
C ALA A 86 -13.67 4.79 19.69
N ASP A 87 -14.74 5.23 19.02
CA ASP A 87 -16.11 4.87 19.41
C ASP A 87 -16.77 3.76 18.56
N ALA A 88 -16.14 3.32 17.46
CA ALA A 88 -16.68 2.27 16.59
C ALA A 88 -15.60 1.34 16.00
N GLY A 89 -14.40 1.30 16.60
CA GLY A 89 -13.28 0.48 16.10
C GLY A 89 -13.02 0.65 14.60
N THR A 90 -13.16 1.88 14.11
CA THR A 90 -12.88 2.16 12.70
C THR A 90 -11.40 2.40 12.54
N LEU A 91 -10.74 1.48 11.85
CA LEU A 91 -9.38 1.62 11.37
C LEU A 91 -9.41 2.22 9.96
N THR A 92 -8.66 3.29 9.75
CA THR A 92 -8.34 3.82 8.42
C THR A 92 -6.85 3.62 8.19
N VAL A 93 -6.51 2.88 7.15
CA VAL A 93 -5.14 2.70 6.67
C VAL A 93 -4.98 3.51 5.40
N THR A 94 -4.01 4.41 5.38
CA THR A 94 -3.74 5.29 4.24
C THR A 94 -2.30 5.11 3.79
N HIS A 95 -2.11 4.80 2.51
CA HIS A 95 -0.84 4.94 1.80
C HIS A 95 -0.78 6.34 1.21
N ASP A 96 0.06 7.22 1.77
CA ASP A 96 0.16 8.63 1.37
C ASP A 96 1.39 8.86 0.47
N ASP A 97 1.17 8.67 -0.84
CA ASP A 97 2.10 8.98 -1.94
C ASP A 97 1.37 9.87 -2.98
N ASP A 98 1.97 10.13 -4.16
CA ASP A 98 1.38 10.89 -5.29
C ASP A 98 -0.05 10.47 -5.72
N ASN A 99 -0.51 9.29 -5.29
CA ASN A 99 -1.85 8.76 -5.48
C ASN A 99 -2.36 8.14 -4.17
N THR A 100 -2.73 8.98 -3.20
CA THR A 100 -3.16 8.55 -1.86
C THR A 100 -4.22 7.44 -1.93
N ILE A 101 -3.90 6.25 -1.39
CA ILE A 101 -4.81 5.09 -1.33
C ILE A 101 -5.28 4.92 0.11
N THR A 102 -6.60 4.92 0.33
CA THR A 102 -7.19 4.75 1.67
C THR A 102 -8.10 3.53 1.72
N SER A 103 -7.93 2.67 2.72
CA SER A 103 -8.86 1.59 3.04
C SER A 103 -9.33 1.74 4.49
N THR A 104 -10.62 1.54 4.69
CA THR A 104 -11.24 1.62 6.02
C THR A 104 -11.78 0.24 6.38
N ALA A 105 -11.47 -0.23 7.57
CA ALA A 105 -12.16 -1.34 8.22
C ALA A 105 -12.90 -0.82 9.44
N THR A 106 -14.12 -1.29 9.62
CA THR A 106 -14.91 -1.07 10.83
C THR A 106 -15.15 -2.42 11.48
N ILE A 107 -14.77 -2.55 12.75
CA ILE A 107 -15.17 -3.67 13.60
C ILE A 107 -16.39 -3.25 14.42
N SER A 108 -17.32 -4.18 14.69
CA SER A 108 -18.50 -3.87 15.50
C SER A 108 -18.08 -3.27 16.83
N SER A 109 -18.81 -2.28 17.32
CA SER A 109 -18.60 -1.70 18.66
C SER A 109 -18.64 -2.77 19.74
N ASP A 110 -19.42 -3.84 19.54
CA ASP A 110 -19.55 -4.97 20.50
C ASP A 110 -18.25 -5.79 20.58
N LEU A 111 -17.51 -5.84 19.48
CA LEU A 111 -16.17 -6.44 19.41
C LEU A 111 -15.12 -5.56 20.11
N CYS A 112 -15.36 -4.25 20.13
CA CYS A 112 -14.60 -3.38 21.00
C CYS A 112 -15.09 -3.62 22.43
N THR A 113 -16.30 -3.30 22.84
CA THR A 113 -16.67 -3.27 24.26
C THR A 113 -16.58 -4.62 25.00
N GLY A 114 -16.50 -5.74 24.29
CA GLY A 114 -16.43 -7.08 24.88
C GLY A 114 -17.80 -7.57 25.35
N ASP A 115 -18.86 -6.88 24.93
CA ASP A 115 -20.25 -7.26 25.18
C ASP A 115 -20.65 -8.35 24.18
N VAL A 116 -20.44 -9.61 24.55
CA VAL A 116 -21.08 -10.79 23.93
C VAL A 116 -22.16 -11.36 24.83
#